data_AF-A0A0Q6BK22-F1
#
_entry.id   AF-A0A0Q6BK22-F1
#
_cell.length_a   1.000
_cell.length_b   1.000
_cell.length_c   1.000
_cell.angle_alpha   90.00
_cell.angle_beta   90.00
_cell.angle_gamma   90.00
#
_symmetry.space_group_name_H-M   'P 1'
#
loop_
_entity.id
_entity.type
_entity.pdbx_description
1 polymer ?
#
loop_
_entity_poly.entity_id
_entity_poly.type
_entity_poly.pdbx_seq_one_letter_code
_entity_poly.pdbx_strand_id
1 'polypeptide(L)'
;MNLNKKRVASLAIILSLSACTTGMNKYSSATISKDLEQRTGMHLPASTPIAGFTLPEGVDLDSELDINKLALLALWNNANFKTLLVDMKIAQADLEQAGLLPNPELMYSFQVPDKPFKYALDLPIEALWLRPMKLKVSEAEAKRVSNTIQQAGLDLIRDVRQAAIDLQALRLQQKIQNQSKTLRGEITALTDKRLEVGDIAEPEALLARVDAARATQNEKRADYEVQFAEQKLLLLLGLQEHASSLKIKTEAYPGCETQGFDIEKVIAATLQNRPDLLAANSSIESSQAKEKLSRFGWLRLLGIGDATSGNSGNVLSPAVKVTVPVFNQNQGNINRATSEIEKAERQRQVLIQQAQTELRQQFIRYQQSCTELNILTQQLKPLAELAIESARTAYEKGDISYLTMLESSKQLIDARLQEAILNGAIYKAWAEMDRGSGNQLSSKNQPVQFSGVAATSPSLGQ
;
A
#
# COMPACT_ATOMS: atom_id res chain seq x y z
N MET A 1 27.35 32.41 -56.60
CA MET A 1 26.01 32.16 -56.02
C MET A 1 26.06 32.53 -54.53
N ASN A 2 25.86 33.81 -54.22
CA ASN A 2 25.95 34.35 -52.86
C ASN A 2 24.68 34.00 -52.08
N LEU A 3 24.63 32.81 -51.47
CA LEU A 3 23.61 32.49 -50.48
C LEU A 3 23.80 33.41 -49.27
N ASN A 4 22.78 34.21 -49.05
CA ASN A 4 22.69 35.29 -48.08
C ASN A 4 22.96 34.76 -46.65
N LYS A 5 24.18 35.00 -46.12
CA LYS A 5 24.63 34.59 -44.77
C LYS A 5 23.65 34.95 -43.64
N LYS A 6 22.79 35.95 -43.86
CA LYS A 6 21.75 36.37 -42.90
C LYS A 6 20.59 35.37 -42.73
N ARG A 7 20.29 34.50 -43.71
CA ARG A 7 19.21 33.49 -43.59
C ARG A 7 19.66 32.18 -42.94
N VAL A 8 20.94 31.85 -43.03
CA VAL A 8 21.54 30.69 -42.33
C VAL A 8 21.66 30.98 -40.83
N ALA A 9 21.91 32.24 -40.45
CA ALA A 9 21.96 32.67 -39.05
C ALA A 9 20.60 32.55 -38.32
N SER A 10 19.47 32.73 -39.00
CA SER A 10 18.13 32.59 -38.40
C SER A 10 17.77 31.13 -38.10
N LEU A 11 18.23 30.19 -38.93
CA LEU A 11 18.00 28.76 -38.74
C LEU A 11 18.84 28.19 -37.59
N ALA A 12 20.04 28.73 -37.37
CA ALA A 12 20.95 28.29 -36.30
C ALA A 12 20.46 28.68 -34.88
N ILE A 13 19.72 29.80 -34.75
CA ILE A 13 19.17 30.27 -33.46
C ILE A 13 18.02 29.36 -32.95
N ILE A 14 17.31 28.68 -33.86
CA ILE A 14 16.23 27.74 -33.51
C ILE A 14 16.81 26.42 -32.98
N LEU A 15 18.03 26.05 -33.41
CA LEU A 15 18.73 24.84 -32.94
C LEU A 15 19.39 25.00 -31.56
N SER A 16 19.63 26.22 -31.08
CA SER A 16 20.29 26.48 -29.79
C SER A 16 19.36 26.53 -28.57
N LEU A 17 18.05 26.29 -28.72
CA LEU A 17 17.06 26.30 -27.63
C LEU A 17 16.84 24.92 -26.95
N SER A 18 17.69 23.94 -27.24
CA SER A 18 17.57 22.54 -26.81
C SER A 18 18.13 22.23 -25.41
N ALA A 19 18.57 23.22 -24.62
CA ALA A 19 19.21 22.98 -23.33
C ALA A 19 18.57 23.76 -22.17
N CYS A 20 17.36 23.36 -21.74
CA CYS A 20 16.86 23.69 -20.41
C CYS A 20 16.42 22.39 -19.72
N THR A 21 17.39 21.72 -19.08
CA THR A 21 17.24 20.46 -18.31
C THR A 21 16.81 20.69 -16.86
N THR A 22 16.62 21.93 -16.42
CA THR A 22 16.47 22.34 -15.01
C THR A 22 15.17 21.89 -14.33
N GLY A 23 14.19 21.37 -15.07
CA GLY A 23 12.93 20.84 -14.50
C GLY A 23 12.87 19.32 -14.31
N MET A 24 13.84 18.56 -14.84
CA MET A 24 13.72 17.10 -15.01
C MET A 24 13.85 16.31 -13.70
N ASN A 25 14.43 16.88 -12.65
CA ASN A 25 14.74 16.17 -11.40
C ASN A 25 13.68 16.33 -10.29
N LYS A 26 12.55 17.01 -10.57
CA LYS A 26 11.54 17.35 -9.56
C LYS A 26 10.72 16.14 -9.10
N TYR A 27 10.48 15.19 -10.01
CA TYR A 27 9.70 13.98 -9.74
C TYR A 27 10.56 12.75 -10.02
N SER A 28 11.10 12.16 -8.97
CA SER A 28 11.99 11.01 -9.04
C SER A 28 11.76 10.09 -7.83
N SER A 29 12.36 8.89 -7.86
CA SER A 29 12.37 7.98 -6.70
C SER A 29 12.95 8.63 -5.45
N ALA A 30 13.91 9.55 -5.60
CA ALA A 30 14.49 10.30 -4.47
C ALA A 30 13.49 11.25 -3.82
N THR A 31 12.64 11.93 -4.62
CA THR A 31 11.56 12.77 -4.09
C THR A 31 10.55 11.92 -3.30
N ILE A 32 10.15 10.77 -3.86
CA ILE A 32 9.23 9.84 -3.17
C ILE A 32 9.85 9.33 -1.86
N SER A 33 11.13 8.96 -1.87
CA SER A 33 11.84 8.53 -0.66
C SER A 33 11.81 9.61 0.41
N LYS A 34 12.11 10.87 0.05
CA LYS A 34 12.11 11.99 0.99
C LYS A 34 10.73 12.26 1.57
N ASP A 35 9.69 12.23 0.74
CA ASP A 35 8.32 12.47 1.17
C ASP A 35 7.81 11.34 2.08
N LEU A 36 8.15 10.07 1.78
CA LEU A 36 7.85 8.94 2.65
C LEU A 36 8.61 9.04 3.97
N GLU A 37 9.90 9.37 3.93
CA GLU A 37 10.73 9.53 5.13
C GLU A 37 10.20 10.63 6.05
N GLN A 38 9.72 11.74 5.50
CA GLN A 38 9.08 12.81 6.29
C GLN A 38 7.78 12.35 6.98
N ARG A 39 7.06 11.41 6.37
CA ARG A 39 5.76 10.92 6.86
C ARG A 39 5.89 9.76 7.84
N THR A 40 6.86 8.87 7.61
CA THR A 40 6.96 7.56 8.28
C THR A 40 8.30 7.32 8.97
N GLY A 41 9.30 8.16 8.72
CA GLY A 41 10.69 7.94 9.13
C GLY A 41 11.42 6.85 8.33
N MET A 42 10.79 6.27 7.31
CA MET A 42 11.36 5.18 6.51
C MET A 42 11.81 5.69 5.14
N HIS A 43 13.03 5.33 4.73
CA HIS A 43 13.60 5.71 3.44
C HIS A 43 13.58 4.53 2.45
N LEU A 44 13.57 4.86 1.15
CA LEU A 44 13.66 3.90 0.05
C LEU A 44 15.11 3.71 -0.40
N PRO A 45 15.45 2.60 -1.06
CA PRO A 45 16.78 2.42 -1.62
C PRO A 45 17.02 3.39 -2.79
N ALA A 46 18.27 3.81 -2.96
CA ALA A 46 18.67 4.67 -4.08
C ALA A 46 18.45 4.00 -5.46
N SER A 47 18.54 2.67 -5.52
CA SER A 47 18.26 1.88 -6.72
C SER A 47 17.67 0.52 -6.33
N THR A 48 16.63 0.10 -7.04
CA THR A 48 16.02 -1.23 -6.89
C THR A 48 16.49 -2.14 -8.02
N PRO A 49 17.22 -3.23 -7.72
CA PRO A 49 17.56 -4.22 -8.74
C PRO A 49 16.29 -4.95 -9.21
N ILE A 50 16.27 -5.37 -10.47
CA ILE A 50 15.14 -6.08 -11.10
C ILE A 50 14.90 -7.44 -10.41
N ALA A 51 15.99 -8.14 -10.12
CA ALA A 51 16.01 -9.41 -9.44
C ALA A 51 16.97 -9.34 -8.25
N GLY A 52 16.69 -10.16 -7.24
CA GLY A 52 17.48 -10.21 -6.03
C GLY A 52 16.84 -9.42 -4.89
N PHE A 53 17.24 -9.86 -3.70
CA PHE A 53 16.81 -9.32 -2.43
C PHE A 53 17.87 -8.32 -1.92
N THR A 54 17.41 -7.20 -1.38
CA THR A 54 18.29 -6.14 -0.86
C THR A 54 17.97 -5.86 0.60
N LEU A 55 18.99 -5.82 1.44
CA LEU A 55 18.84 -5.51 2.85
C LEU A 55 18.98 -4.01 3.10
N PRO A 56 18.03 -3.38 3.81
CA PRO A 56 18.19 -2.02 4.32
C PRO A 56 19.35 -1.93 5.34
N GLU A 57 19.98 -0.77 5.45
CA GLU A 57 21.01 -0.53 6.46
C GLU A 57 20.46 -0.75 7.88
N GLY A 58 21.18 -1.52 8.71
CA GLY A 58 20.78 -1.82 10.09
C GLY A 58 19.71 -2.91 10.25
N VAL A 59 19.34 -3.59 9.16
CA VAL A 59 18.45 -4.76 9.17
C VAL A 59 19.26 -6.04 8.99
N ASP A 60 19.16 -6.93 9.97
CA ASP A 60 19.79 -8.26 9.95
C ASP A 60 18.70 -9.34 10.10
N LEU A 61 18.62 -10.25 9.14
CA LEU A 61 17.60 -11.32 9.11
C LEU A 61 17.78 -12.37 10.20
N ASP A 62 18.99 -12.53 10.72
CA ASP A 62 19.28 -13.50 11.77
C ASP A 62 18.91 -12.96 13.18
N SER A 63 18.70 -11.64 13.27
CA SER A 63 18.27 -10.93 14.47
C SER A 63 16.74 -10.88 14.63
N GLU A 64 16.26 -10.59 15.84
CA GLU A 64 14.83 -10.32 16.04
C GLU A 64 14.43 -8.98 15.40
N LEU A 65 13.57 -9.05 14.40
CA LEU A 65 13.08 -7.89 13.66
C LEU A 65 11.82 -7.31 14.30
N ASP A 66 11.83 -6.00 14.52
CA ASP A 66 10.65 -5.22 14.92
C ASP A 66 9.73 -4.95 13.71
N ILE A 67 8.47 -4.57 13.98
CA ILE A 67 7.48 -4.36 12.92
C ILE A 67 7.86 -3.22 11.96
N ASN A 68 8.59 -2.19 12.42
CA ASN A 68 9.01 -1.09 11.54
C ASN A 68 10.13 -1.52 10.59
N LYS A 69 11.06 -2.38 11.05
CA LYS A 69 12.07 -3.02 10.21
C LYS A 69 11.44 -3.94 9.18
N LEU A 70 10.40 -4.68 9.54
CA LEU A 70 9.63 -5.48 8.59
C LEU A 70 8.97 -4.59 7.52
N ALA A 71 8.36 -3.48 7.92
CA ALA A 71 7.77 -2.53 6.98
C ALA A 71 8.82 -1.90 6.04
N LEU A 72 9.98 -1.52 6.58
CA LEU A 72 11.12 -1.04 5.80
C LEU A 72 11.60 -2.10 4.80
N LEU A 73 11.72 -3.36 5.25
CA LEU A 73 12.11 -4.47 4.40
C LEU A 73 11.13 -4.66 3.22
N ALA A 74 9.83 -4.56 3.49
CA ALA A 74 8.79 -4.64 2.47
C ALA A 74 8.87 -3.49 1.46
N LEU A 75 9.07 -2.25 1.92
CA LEU A 75 9.24 -1.10 1.01
C LEU A 75 10.43 -1.28 0.05
N TRP A 76 11.46 -2.01 0.48
CA TRP A 76 12.64 -2.28 -0.34
C TRP A 76 12.45 -3.47 -1.29
N ASN A 77 11.65 -4.47 -0.92
CA ASN A 77 11.65 -5.78 -1.57
C ASN A 77 10.31 -6.22 -2.18
N ASN A 78 9.19 -5.63 -1.78
CA ASN A 78 7.87 -5.98 -2.28
C ASN A 78 7.76 -5.76 -3.80
N ALA A 79 7.45 -6.82 -4.54
CA ALA A 79 7.42 -6.79 -6.01
C ALA A 79 6.35 -5.84 -6.59
N ASN A 80 5.18 -5.76 -5.95
CA ASN A 80 4.11 -4.85 -6.39
C ASN A 80 4.53 -3.40 -6.18
N PHE A 81 5.13 -3.09 -5.03
CA PHE A 81 5.62 -1.73 -4.75
C PHE A 81 6.79 -1.33 -5.66
N LYS A 82 7.71 -2.25 -5.95
CA LYS A 82 8.78 -2.03 -6.94
C LYS A 82 8.21 -1.69 -8.33
N THR A 83 7.13 -2.36 -8.74
CA THR A 83 6.42 -2.04 -10.01
C THR A 83 5.90 -0.61 -10.01
N LEU A 84 5.26 -0.18 -8.91
CA LEU A 84 4.75 1.19 -8.79
C LEU A 84 5.88 2.24 -8.82
N LEU A 85 7.06 1.94 -8.28
CA LEU A 85 8.23 2.83 -8.42
C LEU A 85 8.70 2.98 -9.88
N VAL A 86 8.46 1.97 -10.73
CA VAL A 86 8.75 2.07 -12.18
C VAL A 86 7.74 2.99 -12.88
N ASP A 87 6.48 3.04 -12.44
CA ASP A 87 5.49 3.98 -12.98
C ASP A 87 5.94 5.44 -12.83
N MET A 88 6.70 5.76 -11.77
CA MET A 88 7.33 7.08 -11.63
C MET A 88 8.36 7.33 -12.75
N LYS A 89 9.17 6.34 -13.13
CA LYS A 89 10.13 6.48 -14.24
C LYS A 89 9.42 6.70 -15.56
N ILE A 90 8.29 6.02 -15.78
CA ILE A 90 7.44 6.20 -16.97
C ILE A 90 6.87 7.64 -16.99
N ALA A 91 6.30 8.09 -15.87
CA ALA A 91 5.76 9.45 -15.77
C ALA A 91 6.84 10.54 -15.92
N GLN A 92 8.06 10.29 -15.45
CA GLN A 92 9.21 11.16 -15.69
C GLN A 92 9.56 11.21 -17.18
N ALA A 93 9.62 10.06 -17.87
CA ALA A 93 9.87 10.01 -19.31
C ALA A 93 8.78 10.74 -20.12
N ASP A 94 7.50 10.63 -19.72
CA ASP A 94 6.39 11.36 -20.34
C ASP A 94 6.50 12.88 -20.13
N LEU A 95 7.01 13.31 -18.97
CA LEU A 95 7.30 14.71 -18.68
C LEU A 95 8.47 15.23 -19.53
N GLU A 96 9.54 14.45 -19.65
CA GLU A 96 10.69 14.77 -20.50
C GLU A 96 10.25 14.89 -21.97
N GLN A 97 9.48 13.91 -22.47
CA GLN A 97 8.95 13.89 -23.83
C GLN A 97 8.02 15.07 -24.10
N ALA A 98 7.19 15.48 -23.14
CA ALA A 98 6.34 16.66 -23.27
C ALA A 98 7.15 17.97 -23.36
N GLY A 99 8.39 17.97 -22.84
CA GLY A 99 9.33 19.07 -22.94
C GLY A 99 10.11 19.15 -24.25
N LEU A 100 10.09 18.11 -25.07
CA LEU A 100 10.77 18.08 -26.36
C LEU A 100 9.94 18.72 -27.47
N LEU A 101 10.60 19.42 -28.38
CA LEU A 101 9.98 19.87 -29.62
C LEU A 101 9.94 18.69 -30.61
N PRO A 102 8.84 18.50 -31.35
CA PRO A 102 8.76 17.49 -32.39
C PRO A 102 9.78 17.79 -33.49
N ASN A 103 10.37 16.72 -34.03
CA ASN A 103 11.32 16.82 -35.12
C ASN A 103 10.65 17.35 -36.39
N PRO A 104 11.35 18.15 -37.21
CA PRO A 104 10.87 18.51 -38.52
C PRO A 104 10.85 17.28 -39.44
N GLU A 105 9.84 17.17 -40.29
CA GLU A 105 9.74 16.06 -41.25
C GLU A 105 10.15 16.52 -42.64
N LEU A 106 11.14 15.84 -43.24
CA LEU A 106 11.54 16.05 -44.63
C LEU A 106 10.91 14.97 -45.50
N MET A 107 9.97 15.36 -46.34
CA MET A 107 9.45 14.51 -47.40
C MET A 107 10.24 14.75 -48.68
N TYR A 108 10.79 13.68 -49.27
CA TYR A 108 11.46 13.71 -50.56
C TYR A 108 10.76 12.74 -51.51
N SER A 109 10.36 13.23 -52.69
CA SER A 109 9.75 12.40 -53.72
C SER A 109 10.77 12.04 -54.79
N PHE A 110 11.03 10.75 -54.96
CA PHE A 110 11.90 10.23 -56.02
C PHE A 110 11.34 10.56 -57.41
N GLN A 111 12.24 10.77 -58.35
CA GLN A 111 11.89 11.15 -59.72
C GLN A 111 11.33 9.96 -60.49
N VAL A 112 10.22 10.18 -61.21
CA VAL A 112 9.60 9.22 -62.15
C VAL A 112 9.49 9.94 -63.50
N PRO A 113 9.61 9.25 -64.65
CA PRO A 113 9.41 9.88 -65.95
C PRO A 113 8.13 10.73 -65.99
N ASP A 114 8.23 11.92 -66.58
CA ASP A 114 7.17 12.94 -66.70
C ASP A 114 6.67 13.59 -65.39
N LYS A 115 7.37 13.41 -64.25
CA LYS A 115 7.03 14.11 -62.99
C LYS A 115 8.21 14.93 -62.42
N PRO A 116 7.98 16.19 -62.02
CA PRO A 116 8.98 16.99 -61.32
C PRO A 116 9.29 16.39 -59.94
N PHE A 117 10.51 16.59 -59.44
CA PHE A 117 10.85 16.22 -58.07
C PHE A 117 10.24 17.22 -57.09
N LYS A 118 9.85 16.73 -55.90
CA LYS A 118 9.21 17.54 -54.85
C LYS A 118 9.87 17.26 -53.52
N TYR A 119 10.16 18.31 -52.77
CA TYR A 119 10.55 18.18 -51.36
C TYR A 119 9.67 19.09 -50.49
N ALA A 120 9.29 18.58 -49.33
CA ALA A 120 8.53 19.35 -48.34
C ALA A 120 9.20 19.22 -46.98
N LEU A 121 9.29 20.33 -46.27
CA LEU A 121 9.75 20.40 -44.90
C LEU A 121 8.57 20.83 -44.03
N ASP A 122 8.05 19.91 -43.23
CA ASP A 122 7.01 20.21 -42.24
C ASP A 122 7.65 20.71 -40.95
N LEU A 123 7.28 21.93 -40.55
CA LEU A 123 7.75 22.57 -39.32
C LEU A 123 6.55 22.71 -38.37
N PRO A 124 6.47 21.90 -37.31
CA PRO A 124 5.37 21.93 -36.35
C PRO A 124 5.52 23.14 -35.39
N ILE A 125 5.34 24.36 -35.90
CA ILE A 125 5.50 25.60 -35.14
C ILE A 125 4.48 25.69 -34.00
N GLU A 126 3.33 25.00 -34.10
CA GLU A 126 2.39 24.89 -32.99
C GLU A 126 2.97 24.29 -31.73
N ALA A 127 4.00 23.45 -31.87
CA ALA A 127 4.68 22.91 -30.73
C ALA A 127 5.28 24.01 -29.83
N LEU A 128 5.63 25.19 -30.37
CA LEU A 128 6.22 26.28 -29.57
C LEU A 128 5.26 26.81 -28.50
N TRP A 129 3.98 27.00 -28.83
CA TRP A 129 2.97 27.48 -27.86
C TRP A 129 2.20 26.33 -27.18
N LEU A 130 2.13 25.15 -27.79
CA LEU A 130 1.50 23.97 -27.18
C LEU A 130 2.41 23.28 -26.15
N ARG A 131 3.74 23.37 -26.31
CA ARG A 131 4.73 22.81 -25.36
C ARG A 131 4.48 23.19 -23.91
N PRO A 132 4.31 24.47 -23.52
CA PRO A 132 4.04 24.81 -22.12
C PRO A 132 2.71 24.22 -21.61
N MET A 133 1.72 23.97 -22.48
CA MET A 133 0.47 23.30 -22.10
C MET A 133 0.68 21.79 -21.91
N LYS A 134 1.40 21.13 -22.83
CA LYS A 134 1.77 19.71 -22.70
C LYS A 134 2.61 19.45 -21.44
N LEU A 135 3.57 20.33 -21.15
CA LEU A 135 4.36 20.27 -19.92
C LEU A 135 3.49 20.34 -18.67
N LYS A 136 2.50 21.25 -18.63
CA LYS A 136 1.56 21.32 -17.49
C LYS A 136 0.73 20.06 -17.31
N VAL A 137 0.31 19.42 -18.41
CA VAL A 137 -0.40 18.13 -18.35
C VAL A 137 0.49 17.06 -17.74
N SER A 138 1.69 16.87 -18.29
CA SER A 138 2.60 15.82 -17.80
C SER A 138 3.13 16.10 -16.39
N GLU A 139 3.30 17.37 -16.00
CA GLU A 139 3.71 17.73 -14.62
C GLU A 139 2.62 17.37 -13.61
N ALA A 140 1.36 17.68 -13.89
CA ALA A 140 0.24 17.30 -13.04
C ALA A 140 0.06 15.77 -12.98
N GLU A 141 0.29 15.07 -14.09
CA GLU A 141 0.25 13.61 -14.16
C GLU A 141 1.38 12.96 -13.35
N ALA A 142 2.62 13.46 -13.47
CA ALA A 142 3.76 13.00 -12.67
C ALA A 142 3.54 13.24 -11.17
N LYS A 143 2.97 14.39 -10.80
CA LYS A 143 2.56 14.70 -9.43
C LYS A 143 1.46 13.75 -8.94
N ARG A 144 0.49 13.39 -9.78
CA ARG A 144 -0.53 12.39 -9.45
C ARG A 144 0.11 11.02 -9.16
N VAL A 145 0.98 10.54 -10.06
CA VAL A 145 1.68 9.26 -9.91
C VAL A 145 2.53 9.24 -8.64
N SER A 146 3.30 10.29 -8.37
CA SER A 146 4.08 10.42 -7.14
C SER A 146 3.21 10.26 -5.88
N ASN A 147 2.09 10.98 -5.80
CA ASN A 147 1.16 10.89 -4.67
C ASN A 147 0.49 9.51 -4.57
N THR A 148 0.17 8.87 -5.69
CA THR A 148 -0.35 7.49 -5.71
C THR A 148 0.65 6.49 -5.16
N ILE A 149 1.93 6.62 -5.51
CA ILE A 149 3.00 5.74 -4.98
C ILE A 149 3.20 5.97 -3.49
N GLN A 150 3.16 7.22 -3.03
CA GLN A 150 3.21 7.53 -1.59
C GLN A 150 2.06 6.86 -0.84
N GLN A 151 0.83 6.92 -1.37
CA GLN A 151 -0.30 6.20 -0.78
C GLN A 151 -0.04 4.69 -0.72
N ALA A 152 0.44 4.10 -1.83
CA ALA A 152 0.74 2.68 -1.88
C ALA A 152 1.84 2.26 -0.88
N GLY A 153 2.79 3.14 -0.59
CA GLY A 153 3.79 2.94 0.47
C GLY A 153 3.14 2.88 1.85
N LEU A 154 2.23 3.81 2.17
CA LEU A 154 1.47 3.79 3.42
C LEU A 154 0.59 2.53 3.55
N ASP A 155 -0.04 2.12 2.44
CA ASP A 155 -0.86 0.91 2.37
C ASP A 155 -0.02 -0.35 2.65
N LEU A 156 1.16 -0.46 2.05
CA LEU A 156 2.08 -1.57 2.27
C LEU A 156 2.59 -1.61 3.72
N ILE A 157 2.95 -0.47 4.30
CA ILE A 157 3.37 -0.38 5.72
C ILE A 157 2.26 -0.90 6.63
N ARG A 158 1.01 -0.49 6.38
CA ARG A 158 -0.17 -0.96 7.12
C ARG A 158 -0.41 -2.45 6.91
N ASP A 159 -0.28 -2.97 5.69
CA ASP A 159 -0.49 -4.39 5.40
C ASP A 159 0.54 -5.28 6.11
N VAL A 160 1.81 -4.86 6.14
CA VAL A 160 2.88 -5.56 6.85
C VAL A 160 2.65 -5.55 8.35
N ARG A 161 2.29 -4.38 8.90
CA ARG A 161 1.92 -4.22 10.31
C ARG A 161 0.80 -5.16 10.73
N GLN A 162 -0.28 -5.22 9.95
CA GLN A 162 -1.40 -6.11 10.23
C GLN A 162 -1.01 -7.59 10.11
N ALA A 163 -0.27 -7.96 9.07
CA ALA A 163 0.16 -9.34 8.86
C ALA A 163 1.12 -9.83 9.97
N ALA A 164 2.03 -8.98 10.44
CA ALA A 164 2.93 -9.30 11.54
C ALA A 164 2.16 -9.54 12.86
N ILE A 165 1.15 -8.71 13.14
CA ILE A 165 0.30 -8.86 14.33
C ILE A 165 -0.64 -10.07 14.22
N ASP A 166 -1.21 -10.33 13.05
CA ASP A 166 -2.01 -11.53 12.82
C ASP A 166 -1.16 -12.79 13.09
N LEU A 167 0.08 -12.82 12.60
CA LEU A 167 1.02 -13.91 12.88
C LEU A 167 1.35 -14.03 14.38
N GLN A 168 1.61 -12.91 15.06
CA GLN A 168 1.84 -12.90 16.51
C GLN A 168 0.63 -13.46 17.28
N ALA A 169 -0.58 -13.04 16.93
CA ALA A 169 -1.82 -13.53 17.54
C ALA A 169 -2.01 -15.04 17.29
N LEU A 170 -1.77 -15.52 16.07
CA LEU A 170 -1.87 -16.94 15.72
C LEU A 170 -0.83 -17.79 16.46
N ARG A 171 0.40 -17.31 16.62
CA ARG A 171 1.43 -18.00 17.44
C ARG A 171 1.01 -18.12 18.90
N LEU A 172 0.39 -17.08 19.46
CA LEU A 172 -0.16 -17.13 20.81
C LEU A 172 -1.33 -18.13 20.91
N GLN A 173 -2.23 -18.15 19.92
CA GLN A 173 -3.32 -19.13 19.85
C GLN A 173 -2.79 -20.56 19.74
N GLN A 174 -1.78 -20.80 18.90
CA GLN A 174 -1.11 -22.10 18.79
C GLN A 174 -0.55 -22.54 20.14
N LYS A 175 0.11 -21.65 20.89
CA LYS A 175 0.60 -21.94 22.25
C LYS A 175 -0.54 -22.32 23.20
N ILE A 176 -1.69 -21.63 23.14
CA ILE A 176 -2.88 -21.96 23.94
C ILE A 176 -3.45 -23.33 23.54
N GLN A 177 -3.52 -23.65 22.24
CA GLN A 177 -4.01 -24.94 21.77
C GLN A 177 -3.07 -26.10 22.15
N ASN A 178 -1.75 -25.88 22.13
CA ASN A 178 -0.75 -26.84 22.60
C ASN A 178 -0.94 -27.16 24.09
N GLN A 179 -1.18 -26.14 24.92
CA GLN A 179 -1.49 -26.33 26.33
C GLN A 179 -2.82 -27.08 26.53
N SER A 180 -3.84 -26.73 25.74
CA SER A 180 -5.16 -27.39 25.76
C SER A 180 -5.06 -28.88 25.41
N LYS A 181 -4.32 -29.23 24.36
CA LYS A 181 -4.05 -30.62 23.95
C LYS A 181 -3.35 -31.41 25.06
N THR A 182 -2.33 -30.83 25.67
CA THR A 182 -1.57 -31.47 26.77
C THR A 182 -2.49 -31.76 27.94
N LEU A 183 -3.24 -30.75 28.41
CA LEU A 183 -4.18 -30.87 29.52
C LEU A 183 -5.26 -31.94 29.27
N ARG A 184 -5.86 -31.95 28.07
CA ARG A 184 -6.93 -32.92 27.74
C ARG A 184 -6.40 -34.35 27.58
N GLY A 185 -5.13 -34.51 27.18
CA GLY A 185 -4.45 -35.79 27.20
C GLY A 185 -4.26 -36.33 28.62
N GLU A 186 -3.83 -35.48 29.55
CA GLU A 186 -3.69 -35.82 30.97
C GLU A 186 -5.04 -36.21 31.60
N ILE A 187 -6.09 -35.44 31.31
CA ILE A 187 -7.43 -35.73 31.84
C ILE A 187 -7.95 -37.07 31.29
N THR A 188 -7.79 -37.33 29.99
CA THR A 188 -8.21 -38.61 29.39
C THR A 188 -7.52 -39.79 30.08
N ALA A 189 -6.22 -39.69 30.35
CA ALA A 189 -5.47 -40.73 31.06
C ALA A 189 -5.96 -40.95 32.49
N LEU A 190 -6.39 -39.88 33.19
CA LEU A 190 -6.99 -39.98 34.51
C LEU A 190 -8.40 -40.62 34.44
N THR A 191 -9.23 -40.18 33.50
CA THR A 191 -10.59 -40.70 33.29
C THR A 191 -10.56 -42.18 32.92
N ASP A 192 -9.62 -42.63 32.09
CA ASP A 192 -9.44 -44.04 31.74
C ASP A 192 -9.12 -44.90 32.98
N LYS A 193 -8.23 -44.44 33.88
CA LYS A 193 -7.94 -45.14 35.14
C LYS A 193 -9.16 -45.22 36.06
N ARG A 194 -9.96 -44.16 36.14
CA ARG A 194 -11.20 -44.15 36.94
C ARG A 194 -12.23 -45.13 36.39
N LEU A 195 -12.30 -45.30 35.07
CA LEU A 195 -13.16 -46.29 34.44
C LEU A 195 -12.68 -47.72 34.77
N GLU A 196 -11.38 -47.99 34.72
CA GLU A 196 -10.80 -49.31 35.04
C GLU A 196 -11.12 -49.78 36.47
N VAL A 197 -11.14 -48.86 37.44
CA VAL A 197 -11.50 -49.16 38.83
C VAL A 197 -13.01 -49.08 39.11
N GLY A 198 -13.82 -48.79 38.09
CA GLY A 198 -15.28 -48.73 38.19
C GLY A 198 -15.84 -47.49 38.89
N ASP A 199 -15.04 -46.42 39.03
CA ASP A 199 -15.42 -45.17 39.70
C ASP A 199 -16.26 -44.24 38.80
N ILE A 200 -16.21 -44.43 37.48
CA ILE A 200 -17.03 -43.68 36.51
C ILE A 200 -17.65 -44.60 35.46
N ALA A 201 -18.66 -44.11 34.76
CA ALA A 201 -19.32 -44.83 33.67
C ALA A 201 -18.60 -44.65 32.31
N GLU A 202 -18.71 -45.63 31.42
CA GLU A 202 -18.12 -45.60 30.07
C GLU A 202 -18.46 -44.33 29.24
N PRO A 203 -19.70 -43.78 29.25
CA PRO A 203 -20.01 -42.55 28.53
C PRO A 203 -19.16 -41.35 28.96
N GLU A 204 -18.75 -41.26 30.23
CA GLU A 204 -17.92 -40.18 30.73
C GLU A 204 -16.48 -40.28 30.18
N ALA A 205 -15.93 -41.49 30.13
CA ALA A 205 -14.63 -41.74 29.49
C ALA A 205 -14.66 -41.45 27.98
N LEU A 206 -15.73 -41.82 27.29
CA LEU A 206 -15.90 -41.50 25.87
C LEU A 206 -15.94 -39.99 25.62
N LEU A 207 -16.59 -39.20 26.48
CA LEU A 207 -16.60 -37.74 26.38
C LEU A 207 -15.19 -37.16 26.53
N ALA A 208 -14.39 -37.64 27.48
CA ALA A 208 -13.00 -37.20 27.65
C ALA A 208 -12.14 -37.52 26.42
N ARG A 209 -12.26 -38.74 25.86
CA ARG A 209 -11.55 -39.14 24.63
C ARG A 209 -11.93 -38.28 23.42
N VAL A 210 -13.22 -37.99 23.22
CA VAL A 210 -13.70 -37.10 22.14
C VAL A 210 -13.12 -35.69 22.31
N ASP A 211 -13.06 -35.21 23.55
CA ASP A 211 -12.56 -33.88 23.86
C ASP A 211 -11.04 -33.72 23.62
N ALA A 212 -10.26 -34.75 23.93
CA ALA A 212 -8.82 -34.82 23.61
C ALA A 212 -8.58 -34.94 22.09
N ALA A 213 -9.38 -35.73 21.38
CA ALA A 213 -9.32 -35.81 19.93
C ALA A 213 -9.59 -34.45 19.27
N ARG A 214 -10.60 -33.70 19.77
CA ARG A 214 -10.91 -32.34 19.30
C ARG A 214 -9.77 -31.35 19.59
N ALA A 215 -9.12 -31.43 20.74
CA ALA A 215 -7.99 -30.58 21.04
C ALA A 215 -6.77 -30.86 20.16
N THR A 216 -6.53 -32.15 19.82
CA THR A 216 -5.51 -32.52 18.84
C THR A 216 -5.82 -31.95 17.45
N GLN A 217 -7.09 -32.01 17.03
CA GLN A 217 -7.52 -31.38 15.77
C GLN A 217 -7.31 -29.86 15.78
N ASN A 218 -7.66 -29.18 16.88
CA ASN A 218 -7.50 -27.73 17.00
C ASN A 218 -6.03 -27.29 17.01
N GLU A 219 -5.15 -28.05 17.67
CA GLU A 219 -3.70 -27.85 17.65
C GLU A 219 -3.14 -27.95 16.22
N LYS A 220 -3.50 -29.02 15.50
CA LYS A 220 -3.08 -29.18 14.11
C LYS A 220 -3.62 -28.08 13.19
N ARG A 221 -4.83 -27.60 13.43
CA ARG A 221 -5.36 -26.44 12.69
C ARG A 221 -4.53 -25.18 12.98
N ALA A 222 -4.22 -24.90 14.24
CA ALA A 222 -3.41 -23.74 14.61
C ALA A 222 -2.00 -23.80 14.01
N ASP A 223 -1.39 -24.99 13.90
CA ASP A 223 -0.10 -25.18 13.21
C ASP A 223 -0.15 -24.71 11.75
N TYR A 224 -1.20 -25.07 11.01
CA TYR A 224 -1.36 -24.65 9.62
C TYR A 224 -1.72 -23.17 9.49
N GLU A 225 -2.54 -22.62 10.40
CA GLU A 225 -2.88 -21.19 10.40
C GLU A 225 -1.64 -20.31 10.57
N VAL A 226 -0.71 -20.70 11.46
CA VAL A 226 0.59 -20.02 11.61
C VAL A 226 1.38 -20.09 10.31
N GLN A 227 1.51 -21.26 9.69
CA GLN A 227 2.23 -21.42 8.42
C GLN A 227 1.62 -20.55 7.30
N PHE A 228 0.29 -20.48 7.18
CA PHE A 228 -0.36 -19.62 6.19
C PHE A 228 -0.09 -18.14 6.44
N ALA A 229 -0.14 -17.69 7.69
CA ALA A 229 0.16 -16.31 8.05
C ALA A 229 1.63 -15.95 7.79
N GLU A 230 2.56 -16.88 8.04
CA GLU A 230 3.99 -16.72 7.70
C GLU A 230 4.18 -16.54 6.20
N GLN A 231 3.56 -17.38 5.36
CA GLN A 231 3.66 -17.25 3.91
C GLN A 231 3.08 -15.92 3.40
N LYS A 232 1.96 -15.46 3.98
CA LYS A 232 1.39 -14.14 3.66
C LYS A 232 2.35 -13.01 4.00
N LEU A 233 3.00 -13.07 5.17
CA LEU A 233 3.97 -12.05 5.58
C LEU A 233 5.22 -12.08 4.69
N LEU A 234 5.76 -13.27 4.38
CA LEU A 234 6.92 -13.43 3.49
C LEU A 234 6.67 -12.90 2.09
N LEU A 235 5.45 -13.06 1.56
CA LEU A 235 5.03 -12.44 0.29
C LEU A 235 5.10 -10.91 0.36
N LEU A 236 4.58 -10.29 1.42
CA LEU A 236 4.62 -8.84 1.60
C LEU A 236 6.06 -8.33 1.71
N LEU A 237 6.92 -9.09 2.40
CA LEU A 237 8.33 -8.78 2.61
C LEU A 237 9.21 -9.04 1.38
N GLY A 238 8.73 -9.76 0.36
CA GLY A 238 9.53 -10.18 -0.78
C GLY A 238 10.61 -11.22 -0.43
N LEU A 239 10.36 -12.06 0.58
CA LEU A 239 11.31 -13.01 1.18
C LEU A 239 11.03 -14.49 0.86
N GLN A 240 10.31 -14.79 -0.21
CA GLN A 240 9.86 -16.16 -0.52
C GLN A 240 11.00 -17.19 -0.61
N GLU A 241 12.17 -16.77 -1.14
CA GLU A 241 13.35 -17.64 -1.28
C GLU A 241 14.22 -17.72 -0.01
N HIS A 242 13.94 -16.91 1.01
CA HIS A 242 14.73 -16.77 2.24
C HIS A 242 13.90 -17.11 3.50
N ALA A 243 12.87 -17.94 3.33
CA ALA A 243 11.76 -18.15 4.27
C ALA A 243 12.13 -18.77 5.63
N SER A 244 13.29 -19.39 5.79
CA SER A 244 13.57 -20.34 6.88
C SER A 244 14.08 -19.75 8.19
N SER A 245 14.27 -18.42 8.32
CA SER A 245 14.93 -17.85 9.51
C SER A 245 14.32 -16.57 10.11
N LEU A 246 13.15 -16.11 9.65
CA LEU A 246 12.63 -14.81 10.10
C LEU A 246 12.18 -14.85 11.57
N LYS A 247 13.02 -14.33 12.47
CA LYS A 247 12.69 -14.12 13.87
C LYS A 247 12.01 -12.77 14.02
N ILE A 248 10.73 -12.80 14.38
CA ILE A 248 9.94 -11.58 14.60
C ILE A 248 9.90 -11.33 16.09
N LYS A 249 10.33 -10.14 16.49
CA LYS A 249 10.22 -9.68 17.87
C LYS A 249 8.74 -9.62 18.25
N THR A 250 8.39 -10.16 19.41
CA THR A 250 7.02 -10.00 19.93
C THR A 250 6.82 -8.54 20.30
N GLU A 251 5.90 -7.86 19.62
CA GLU A 251 5.60 -6.46 19.92
C GLU A 251 4.60 -6.36 21.07
N ALA A 252 4.75 -5.29 21.85
CA ALA A 252 3.72 -4.91 22.81
C ALA A 252 2.49 -4.44 22.02
N TYR A 253 1.31 -4.92 22.42
CA TYR A 253 0.06 -4.39 21.89
C TYR A 253 -0.13 -2.95 22.35
N PRO A 254 -0.79 -2.11 21.55
CA PRO A 254 -1.08 -0.76 21.96
C PRO A 254 -2.07 -0.83 23.15
N GLY A 255 -1.81 -0.10 24.23
CA GLY A 255 -2.77 0.04 25.32
C GLY A 255 -4.09 0.70 24.89
N CYS A 256 -5.02 0.85 25.82
CA CYS A 256 -6.37 1.36 25.56
C CYS A 256 -6.62 2.81 25.98
N GLU A 257 -5.62 3.67 25.85
CA GLU A 257 -5.74 5.07 26.24
C GLU A 257 -6.32 5.90 25.09
N THR A 258 -7.58 6.30 25.23
CA THR A 258 -8.29 7.19 24.29
C THR A 258 -8.36 8.63 24.79
N GLN A 259 -7.88 8.88 26.01
CA GLN A 259 -8.08 10.15 26.70
C GLN A 259 -7.29 11.27 26.01
N GLY A 260 -8.01 12.22 25.41
CA GLY A 260 -7.43 13.33 24.64
C GLY A 260 -7.24 13.06 23.14
N PHE A 261 -7.64 11.90 22.62
CA PHE A 261 -7.64 11.64 21.17
C PHE A 261 -8.86 12.31 20.51
N ASP A 262 -8.61 13.35 19.72
CA ASP A 262 -9.63 14.10 19.00
C ASP A 262 -9.66 13.65 17.52
N ILE A 263 -10.60 12.77 17.21
CA ILE A 263 -10.76 12.19 15.86
C ILE A 263 -11.06 13.25 14.81
N GLU A 264 -11.78 14.32 15.15
CA GLU A 264 -12.13 15.36 14.18
C GLU A 264 -10.91 16.20 13.79
N LYS A 265 -9.95 16.41 14.71
CA LYS A 265 -8.65 17.01 14.36
C LYS A 265 -7.84 16.12 13.42
N VAL A 266 -7.83 14.81 13.64
CA VAL A 266 -7.15 13.85 12.77
C VAL A 266 -7.77 13.87 11.37
N ILE A 267 -9.10 13.86 11.29
CA ILE A 267 -9.83 13.97 10.01
C ILE A 267 -9.48 15.27 9.28
N ALA A 268 -9.49 16.41 9.97
CA ALA A 268 -9.15 17.70 9.37
C ALA A 268 -7.72 17.72 8.80
N ALA A 269 -6.74 17.18 9.55
CA ALA A 269 -5.36 17.05 9.09
C ALA A 269 -5.24 16.07 7.90
N THR A 270 -6.00 14.98 7.92
CA THR A 270 -6.04 13.97 6.86
C THR A 270 -6.48 14.57 5.54
N LEU A 271 -7.57 15.33 5.55
CA LEU A 271 -8.13 15.94 4.33
C LEU A 271 -7.15 16.89 3.62
N GLN A 272 -6.13 17.37 4.32
CA GLN A 272 -5.09 18.24 3.77
C GLN A 272 -3.86 17.46 3.30
N ASN A 273 -3.52 16.35 3.96
CA ASN A 273 -2.20 15.72 3.81
C ASN A 273 -2.22 14.31 3.21
N ARG A 274 -3.39 13.66 3.11
CA ARG A 274 -3.50 12.28 2.64
C ARG A 274 -3.08 12.17 1.15
N PRO A 275 -2.12 11.29 0.79
CA PRO A 275 -1.58 11.25 -0.56
C PRO A 275 -2.62 10.94 -1.65
N ASP A 276 -3.61 10.07 -1.42
CA ASP A 276 -4.67 9.80 -2.40
C ASP A 276 -5.53 11.05 -2.75
N LEU A 277 -5.83 11.91 -1.77
CA LEU A 277 -6.52 13.19 -1.99
C LEU A 277 -5.63 14.18 -2.75
N LEU A 278 -4.33 14.20 -2.48
CA LEU A 278 -3.35 15.00 -3.24
C LEU A 278 -3.22 14.50 -4.68
N ALA A 279 -3.28 13.19 -4.91
CA ALA A 279 -3.35 12.58 -6.23
C ALA A 279 -4.65 13.00 -6.95
N ALA A 280 -5.79 12.99 -6.25
CA ALA A 280 -7.07 13.44 -6.81
C ALA A 280 -7.03 14.92 -7.23
N ASN A 281 -6.43 15.81 -6.42
CA ASN A 281 -6.21 17.20 -6.79
C ASN A 281 -5.35 17.32 -8.05
N SER A 282 -4.27 16.54 -8.14
CA SER A 282 -3.38 16.52 -9.30
C SER A 282 -4.06 15.97 -10.56
N SER A 283 -5.02 15.05 -10.39
CA SER A 283 -5.87 14.54 -11.48
C SER A 283 -6.78 15.65 -12.04
N ILE A 284 -7.38 16.47 -11.18
CA ILE A 284 -8.17 17.64 -11.60
C ILE A 284 -7.28 18.65 -12.35
N GLU A 285 -6.09 18.94 -11.82
CA GLU A 285 -5.09 19.82 -12.47
C GLU A 285 -4.72 19.29 -13.89
N SER A 286 -4.48 17.99 -14.03
CA SER A 286 -4.17 17.31 -15.30
C SER A 286 -5.34 17.42 -16.29
N SER A 287 -6.57 17.12 -15.86
CA SER A 287 -7.78 17.23 -16.70
C SER A 287 -8.03 18.66 -17.18
N GLN A 288 -7.86 19.66 -16.32
CA GLN A 288 -7.98 21.08 -16.69
C GLN A 288 -6.91 21.50 -17.71
N ALA A 289 -5.69 20.99 -17.58
CA ALA A 289 -4.62 21.26 -18.55
C ALA A 289 -4.90 20.58 -19.91
N LYS A 290 -5.44 19.35 -19.91
CA LYS A 290 -5.82 18.61 -21.13
C LYS A 290 -6.98 19.29 -21.88
N GLU A 291 -7.94 19.82 -21.14
CA GLU A 291 -9.05 20.60 -21.71
C GLU A 291 -8.55 21.84 -22.43
N LYS A 292 -7.64 22.61 -21.79
CA LYS A 292 -7.00 23.77 -22.42
C LYS A 292 -6.24 23.38 -23.67
N LEU A 293 -5.41 22.32 -23.59
CA LEU A 293 -4.64 21.83 -24.74
C LEU A 293 -5.53 21.47 -25.93
N SER A 294 -6.70 20.87 -25.67
CA SER A 294 -7.67 20.46 -26.71
C SER A 294 -8.25 21.65 -27.49
N ARG A 295 -8.14 22.88 -26.98
CA ARG A 295 -8.65 24.08 -27.66
C ARG A 295 -7.67 24.70 -28.67
N PHE A 296 -6.38 24.36 -28.65
CA PHE A 296 -5.33 25.19 -29.29
C PHE A 296 -4.51 24.54 -30.44
N GLY A 297 -4.94 23.43 -31.04
CA GLY A 297 -4.11 22.60 -31.94
C GLY A 297 -4.24 22.77 -33.47
N TRP A 298 -4.53 23.95 -34.01
CA TRP A 298 -5.03 24.09 -35.41
C TRP A 298 -4.07 24.69 -36.46
N LEU A 299 -2.91 25.26 -36.10
CA LEU A 299 -2.00 25.97 -37.01
C LEU A 299 -0.73 25.18 -37.31
N ARG A 300 -0.28 25.07 -38.58
CA ARG A 300 1.00 24.41 -38.98
C ARG A 300 1.74 25.22 -40.06
N LEU A 301 3.08 25.17 -40.10
CA LEU A 301 3.87 25.80 -41.16
C LEU A 301 4.51 24.74 -42.06
N LEU A 302 4.35 24.87 -43.38
CA LEU A 302 4.87 23.91 -44.35
C LEU A 302 5.75 24.61 -45.39
N GLY A 303 7.05 24.33 -45.39
CA GLY A 303 7.93 24.76 -46.48
C GLY A 303 7.82 23.79 -47.66
N ILE A 304 7.40 24.25 -48.84
CA ILE A 304 7.32 23.39 -50.04
C ILE A 304 8.33 23.89 -51.07
N GLY A 305 9.24 23.01 -51.49
CA GLY A 305 10.08 23.23 -52.64
C GLY A 305 9.62 22.38 -53.82
N ASP A 306 9.25 23.04 -54.91
CA ASP A 306 8.90 22.39 -56.18
C ASP A 306 9.94 22.77 -57.23
N ALA A 307 10.32 21.82 -58.07
CA ALA A 307 11.15 22.07 -59.24
C ALA A 307 10.31 21.81 -60.48
N THR A 308 9.70 22.87 -61.00
CA THR A 308 8.91 22.80 -62.24
C THR A 308 9.77 22.30 -63.40
N SER A 309 9.20 21.48 -64.27
CA SER A 309 9.86 20.90 -65.45
C SER A 309 10.18 21.91 -66.58
N GLY A 310 10.34 23.20 -66.25
CA GLY A 310 10.64 24.26 -67.20
C GLY A 310 11.76 25.17 -66.72
N ASN A 311 12.93 25.06 -67.35
CA ASN A 311 14.09 25.96 -67.45
C ASN A 311 14.56 26.89 -66.30
N SER A 312 13.91 26.96 -65.13
CA SER A 312 14.25 27.94 -64.09
C SER A 312 14.34 27.33 -62.69
N GLY A 313 15.16 26.28 -62.52
CA GLY A 313 15.73 25.86 -61.24
C GLY A 313 14.76 25.55 -60.09
N ASN A 314 15.34 25.24 -58.93
CA ASN A 314 14.60 24.85 -57.73
C ASN A 314 14.05 26.11 -57.04
N VAL A 315 12.73 26.22 -56.86
CA VAL A 315 12.13 27.36 -56.14
C VAL A 315 11.55 26.87 -54.81
N LEU A 316 12.16 27.31 -53.71
CA LEU A 316 11.64 27.09 -52.36
C LEU A 316 10.57 28.15 -52.04
N SER A 317 9.33 27.73 -51.88
CA SER A 317 8.19 28.59 -51.54
C SER A 317 7.69 28.27 -50.13
N PRO A 318 7.79 29.20 -49.16
CA PRO A 318 7.18 28.99 -47.85
C PRO A 318 5.65 28.98 -48.00
N ALA A 319 4.98 28.00 -47.40
CA ALA A 319 3.53 27.94 -47.30
C ALA A 319 3.10 27.79 -45.83
N VAL A 320 1.89 28.25 -45.52
CA VAL A 320 1.28 28.04 -44.20
C VAL A 320 0.11 27.09 -44.39
N LYS A 321 0.05 26.01 -43.61
CA LYS A 321 -1.07 25.08 -43.63
C LYS A 321 -1.91 25.30 -42.38
N VAL A 322 -3.02 26.01 -42.55
CA VAL A 322 -3.98 26.26 -41.47
C VAL A 322 -5.16 25.31 -41.63
N THR A 323 -5.50 24.56 -40.58
CA THR A 323 -6.77 23.83 -40.54
C THR A 323 -7.84 24.79 -40.05
N VAL A 324 -8.80 25.14 -40.92
CA VAL A 324 -9.96 25.98 -40.53
C VAL A 324 -11.11 25.06 -40.13
N PRO A 325 -11.49 25.03 -38.83
CA PRO A 325 -12.51 24.11 -38.35
C PRO A 325 -13.93 24.60 -38.69
N VAL A 326 -14.42 24.31 -39.90
CA VAL A 326 -15.79 24.68 -40.31
C VAL A 326 -16.83 23.71 -39.72
N PHE A 327 -16.66 22.41 -39.96
CA PHE A 327 -17.59 21.37 -39.49
C PHE A 327 -17.18 20.71 -38.16
N ASN A 328 -15.87 20.58 -37.93
CA ASN A 328 -15.30 19.97 -36.74
C ASN A 328 -14.45 21.00 -35.99
N GLN A 329 -15.02 21.59 -34.95
CA GLN A 329 -14.39 22.55 -34.05
C GLN A 329 -13.79 21.88 -32.82
N ASN A 330 -13.52 20.58 -32.92
CA ASN A 330 -13.07 19.74 -31.82
C ASN A 330 -14.08 19.67 -30.65
N GLN A 331 -15.36 19.99 -30.91
CA GLN A 331 -16.40 20.13 -29.89
C GLN A 331 -16.61 18.85 -29.07
N GLY A 332 -16.51 17.68 -29.70
CA GLY A 332 -16.62 16.39 -29.01
C GLY A 332 -15.48 16.13 -28.01
N ASN A 333 -14.24 16.43 -28.41
CA ASN A 333 -13.08 16.26 -27.53
C ASN A 333 -13.05 17.30 -26.41
N ILE A 334 -13.50 18.54 -26.67
CA ILE A 334 -13.66 19.57 -25.64
C ILE A 334 -14.74 19.14 -24.63
N ASN A 335 -15.91 18.69 -25.10
CA ASN A 335 -16.97 18.20 -24.22
C ASN A 335 -16.51 17.01 -23.38
N ARG A 336 -15.77 16.06 -23.99
CA ARG A 336 -15.16 14.94 -23.27
C ARG A 336 -14.21 15.43 -22.17
N ALA A 337 -13.30 16.34 -22.49
CA ALA A 337 -12.34 16.87 -21.52
C ALA A 337 -13.04 17.63 -20.38
N THR A 338 -14.10 18.39 -20.66
CA THR A 338 -14.94 19.02 -19.63
C THR A 338 -15.60 17.99 -18.72
N SER A 339 -16.17 16.92 -19.28
CA SER A 339 -16.75 15.83 -18.48
C SER A 339 -15.70 15.05 -17.69
N GLU A 340 -14.46 14.95 -18.17
CA GLU A 340 -13.34 14.35 -17.44
C GLU A 340 -12.93 15.19 -16.21
N ILE A 341 -13.04 16.53 -16.29
CA ILE A 341 -12.87 17.42 -15.12
C ILE A 341 -13.98 17.16 -14.09
N GLU A 342 -15.25 17.19 -14.52
CA GLU A 342 -16.38 16.94 -13.62
C GLU A 342 -16.28 15.57 -12.95
N LYS A 343 -15.90 14.54 -13.71
CA LYS A 343 -15.64 13.20 -13.16
C LYS A 343 -14.55 13.21 -12.11
N ALA A 344 -13.42 13.88 -12.36
CA ALA A 344 -12.31 13.96 -11.40
C ALA A 344 -12.71 14.70 -10.11
N GLU A 345 -13.50 15.77 -10.22
CA GLU A 345 -14.05 16.49 -9.06
C GLU A 345 -14.99 15.61 -8.23
N ARG A 346 -15.89 14.87 -8.88
CA ARG A 346 -16.80 13.93 -8.20
C ARG A 346 -16.03 12.79 -7.54
N GLN A 347 -15.00 12.25 -8.19
CA GLN A 347 -14.13 11.22 -7.61
C GLN A 347 -13.40 11.73 -6.36
N ARG A 348 -12.92 12.98 -6.37
CA ARG A 348 -12.33 13.61 -5.18
C ARG A 348 -13.35 13.71 -4.03
N GLN A 349 -14.60 14.09 -4.31
CA GLN A 349 -15.64 14.14 -3.26
C GLN A 349 -15.93 12.76 -2.67
N VAL A 350 -15.96 11.71 -3.49
CA VAL A 350 -16.08 10.32 -3.02
C VAL A 350 -14.92 9.96 -2.10
N LEU A 351 -13.67 10.28 -2.48
CA LEU A 351 -12.49 10.01 -1.65
C LEU A 351 -12.53 10.75 -0.30
N ILE A 352 -13.02 11.99 -0.26
CA ILE A 352 -13.21 12.74 0.99
C ILE A 352 -14.18 12.01 1.92
N GLN A 353 -15.34 11.61 1.40
CA GLN A 353 -16.36 10.90 2.19
C GLN A 353 -15.85 9.54 2.67
N GLN A 354 -15.11 8.82 1.82
CA GLN A 354 -14.48 7.55 2.17
C GLN A 354 -13.43 7.73 3.27
N ALA A 355 -12.52 8.69 3.15
CA ALA A 355 -11.48 8.93 4.16
C ALA A 355 -12.07 9.31 5.53
N GLN A 356 -13.11 10.15 5.55
CA GLN A 356 -13.83 10.49 6.78
C GLN A 356 -14.51 9.27 7.41
N THR A 357 -15.18 8.47 6.60
CA THR A 357 -15.91 7.27 7.06
C THR A 357 -14.94 6.22 7.57
N GLU A 358 -13.85 5.98 6.85
CA GLU A 358 -12.77 5.06 7.21
C GLU A 358 -12.23 5.41 8.59
N LEU A 359 -11.78 6.65 8.82
CA LEU A 359 -11.22 7.06 10.11
C LEU A 359 -12.23 6.94 11.26
N ARG A 360 -13.48 7.36 11.06
CA ARG A 360 -14.51 7.23 12.10
C ARG A 360 -14.80 5.77 12.43
N GLN A 361 -14.91 4.91 11.42
CA GLN A 361 -15.15 3.48 11.63
C GLN A 361 -13.98 2.82 12.36
N GLN A 362 -12.73 3.13 12.00
CA GLN A 362 -11.57 2.55 12.66
C GLN A 362 -11.44 3.04 14.10
N PHE A 363 -11.76 4.30 14.37
CA PHE A 363 -11.80 4.82 15.73
C PHE A 363 -12.86 4.13 16.59
N ILE A 364 -14.07 3.92 16.07
CA ILE A 364 -15.13 3.17 16.76
C ILE A 364 -14.69 1.72 17.02
N ARG A 365 -14.07 1.05 16.03
CA ARG A 365 -13.54 -0.32 16.20
C ARG A 365 -12.45 -0.40 17.26
N TYR A 366 -11.58 0.60 17.32
CA TYR A 366 -10.56 0.73 18.36
C TYR A 366 -11.20 0.85 19.75
N GLN A 367 -12.16 1.78 19.92
CA GLN A 367 -12.87 1.97 21.19
C GLN A 367 -13.65 0.72 21.63
N GLN A 368 -14.32 0.06 20.69
CA GLN A 368 -15.03 -1.19 20.93
C GLN A 368 -14.06 -2.27 21.44
N SER A 369 -12.98 -2.53 20.69
CA SER A 369 -12.01 -3.58 21.04
C SER A 369 -11.35 -3.32 22.40
N CYS A 370 -11.12 -2.04 22.73
CA CYS A 370 -10.61 -1.65 24.03
C CYS A 370 -11.59 -1.87 25.18
N THR A 371 -12.86 -1.54 24.96
CA THR A 371 -13.92 -1.79 25.95
C THR A 371 -14.10 -3.29 26.20
N GLU A 372 -14.12 -4.09 25.13
CA GLU A 372 -14.21 -5.55 25.20
C GLU A 372 -13.00 -6.17 25.89
N LEU A 373 -11.78 -5.70 25.57
CA LEU A 373 -10.56 -6.19 26.22
C LEU A 373 -10.57 -5.86 27.72
N ASN A 374 -11.04 -4.68 28.10
CA ASN A 374 -11.13 -4.29 29.51
C ASN A 374 -12.11 -5.18 30.29
N ILE A 375 -13.30 -5.45 29.74
CA ILE A 375 -14.28 -6.36 30.36
C ILE A 375 -13.70 -7.78 30.46
N LEU A 376 -13.07 -8.26 29.38
CA LEU A 376 -12.47 -9.59 29.35
C LEU A 376 -11.37 -9.75 30.41
N THR A 377 -10.45 -8.80 30.50
CA THR A 377 -9.27 -8.88 31.37
C THR A 377 -9.59 -8.59 32.83
N GLN A 378 -10.52 -7.67 33.13
CA GLN A 378 -10.85 -7.28 34.50
C GLN A 378 -11.94 -8.14 35.14
N GLN A 379 -12.82 -8.78 34.35
CA GLN A 379 -13.98 -9.51 34.87
C GLN A 379 -13.98 -10.97 34.42
N LEU A 380 -14.05 -11.23 33.11
CA LEU A 380 -14.33 -12.58 32.61
C LEU A 380 -13.16 -13.56 32.84
N LYS A 381 -11.93 -13.16 32.51
CA LYS A 381 -10.75 -14.02 32.64
C LYS A 381 -10.45 -14.39 34.09
N PRO A 382 -10.42 -13.45 35.07
CA PRO A 382 -10.23 -13.81 36.48
C PRO A 382 -11.33 -14.74 37.02
N LEU A 383 -12.59 -14.53 36.64
CA LEU A 383 -13.69 -15.41 37.05
C LEU A 383 -13.55 -16.81 36.43
N ALA A 384 -13.14 -16.90 35.15
CA ALA A 384 -12.89 -18.17 34.49
C ALA A 384 -11.69 -18.92 35.10
N GLU A 385 -10.64 -18.21 35.50
CA GLU A 385 -9.47 -18.77 36.22
C GLU A 385 -9.87 -19.35 37.59
N LEU A 386 -10.69 -18.63 38.36
CA LEU A 386 -11.23 -19.14 39.63
C LEU A 386 -12.16 -20.34 39.42
N ALA A 387 -13.01 -20.29 38.40
CA ALA A 387 -13.94 -21.37 38.09
C ALA A 387 -13.23 -22.68 37.73
N ILE A 388 -12.19 -22.63 36.88
CA ILE A 388 -11.44 -23.83 36.53
C ILE A 388 -10.63 -24.39 37.70
N GLU A 389 -10.08 -23.55 38.57
CA GLU A 389 -9.30 -24.01 39.72
C GLU A 389 -10.19 -24.75 40.73
N SER A 390 -11.37 -24.19 41.00
CA SER A 390 -12.40 -24.84 41.82
C SER A 390 -12.90 -26.14 41.19
N ALA A 391 -13.21 -26.13 39.89
CA ALA A 391 -13.69 -27.30 39.18
C ALA A 391 -12.65 -28.41 39.09
N ARG A 392 -11.36 -28.08 38.90
CA ARG A 392 -10.27 -29.07 38.93
C ARG A 392 -10.21 -29.78 40.28
N THR A 393 -10.17 -29.02 41.38
CA THR A 393 -10.08 -29.57 42.73
C THR A 393 -11.28 -30.47 43.05
N ALA A 394 -12.49 -30.05 42.68
CA ALA A 394 -13.70 -30.84 42.88
C ALA A 394 -13.74 -32.11 42.02
N TYR A 395 -13.25 -32.05 40.77
CA TYR A 395 -13.19 -33.21 39.88
C TYR A 395 -12.19 -34.26 40.40
N GLU A 396 -11.03 -33.83 40.88
CA GLU A 396 -10.01 -34.70 41.49
C GLU A 396 -10.53 -35.42 42.75
N LYS A 397 -11.42 -34.78 43.51
CA LYS A 397 -12.09 -35.36 44.68
C LYS A 397 -13.30 -36.24 44.33
N GLY A 398 -13.74 -36.24 43.08
CA GLY A 398 -14.95 -36.93 42.63
C GLY A 398 -16.26 -36.22 42.95
N ASP A 399 -16.21 -34.95 43.38
CA ASP A 399 -17.38 -34.16 43.79
C ASP A 399 -18.22 -33.66 42.60
N ILE A 400 -17.62 -33.57 41.40
CA ILE A 400 -18.30 -33.14 40.16
C ILE A 400 -17.95 -34.06 38.99
N SER A 401 -18.82 -34.05 37.97
CA SER A 401 -18.58 -34.77 36.71
C SER A 401 -17.51 -34.09 35.83
N TYR A 402 -16.91 -34.87 34.92
CA TYR A 402 -16.01 -34.34 33.89
C TYR A 402 -16.65 -33.22 33.05
N LEU A 403 -17.96 -33.30 32.78
CA LEU A 403 -18.65 -32.29 31.97
C LEU A 403 -18.57 -30.89 32.61
N THR A 404 -18.71 -30.81 33.93
CA THR A 404 -18.61 -29.54 34.66
C THR A 404 -17.20 -28.96 34.58
N MET A 405 -16.18 -29.82 34.73
CA MET A 405 -14.77 -29.44 34.59
C MET A 405 -14.43 -28.97 33.17
N LEU A 406 -14.95 -29.69 32.16
CA LEU A 406 -14.80 -29.34 30.75
C LEU A 406 -15.39 -27.96 30.42
N GLU A 407 -16.58 -27.66 30.91
CA GLU A 407 -17.22 -26.36 30.67
C GLU A 407 -16.40 -25.20 31.26
N SER A 408 -15.88 -25.34 32.49
CA SER A 408 -14.99 -24.33 33.08
C SER A 408 -13.68 -24.19 32.32
N SER A 409 -13.10 -25.30 31.84
CA SER A 409 -11.86 -25.29 31.05
C SER A 409 -12.05 -24.58 29.72
N LYS A 410 -13.18 -24.85 29.05
CA LYS A 410 -13.57 -24.21 27.80
C LYS A 410 -13.71 -22.70 27.97
N GLN A 411 -14.38 -22.24 29.03
CA GLN A 411 -14.55 -20.81 29.31
C GLN A 411 -13.21 -20.08 29.45
N LEU A 412 -12.23 -20.68 30.13
CA LEU A 412 -10.89 -20.09 30.24
C LEU A 412 -10.13 -20.08 28.91
N ILE A 413 -10.19 -21.18 28.14
CA ILE A 413 -9.55 -21.26 26.82
C ILE A 413 -10.14 -20.21 25.89
N ASP A 414 -11.47 -20.11 25.83
CA ASP A 414 -12.17 -19.13 25.01
C ASP A 414 -11.79 -17.70 25.42
N ALA A 415 -11.69 -17.41 26.72
CA ALA A 415 -11.25 -16.11 27.23
C ALA A 415 -9.80 -15.78 26.80
N ARG A 416 -8.87 -16.73 26.86
CA ARG A 416 -7.46 -16.53 26.44
C ARG A 416 -7.33 -16.34 24.93
N LEU A 417 -8.10 -17.08 24.13
CA LEU A 417 -8.14 -16.92 22.69
C LEU A 417 -8.72 -15.55 22.31
N GLN A 418 -9.80 -15.14 22.96
CA GLN A 418 -10.42 -13.84 22.74
C GLN A 418 -9.48 -12.68 23.12
N GLU A 419 -8.68 -12.83 24.18
CA GLU A 419 -7.67 -11.85 24.58
C GLU A 419 -6.63 -11.65 23.47
N ALA A 420 -6.14 -12.73 22.87
CA ALA A 420 -5.21 -12.66 21.74
C ALA A 420 -5.83 -11.94 20.52
N ILE A 421 -7.10 -12.23 20.22
CA ILE A 421 -7.84 -11.63 19.10
C ILE A 421 -8.05 -10.13 19.31
N LEU A 422 -8.50 -9.72 20.51
CA LEU A 422 -8.80 -8.33 20.82
C LEU A 422 -7.54 -7.45 20.82
N ASN A 423 -6.45 -7.96 21.40
CA ASN A 423 -5.15 -7.31 21.34
C ASN A 423 -4.69 -7.06 19.89
N GLY A 424 -4.84 -8.06 19.02
CA GLY A 424 -4.57 -7.91 17.60
C GLY A 424 -5.52 -6.90 16.92
N ALA A 425 -6.81 -6.92 17.25
CA ALA A 425 -7.81 -6.00 16.69
C ALA A 425 -7.50 -4.53 17.02
N ILE A 426 -7.06 -4.24 18.25
CA ILE A 426 -6.65 -2.91 18.70
C ILE A 426 -5.48 -2.39 17.85
N TYR A 427 -4.43 -3.20 17.69
CA TYR A 427 -3.28 -2.82 16.85
C TYR A 427 -3.69 -2.58 15.40
N LYS A 428 -4.50 -3.48 14.82
CA LYS A 428 -4.92 -3.34 13.42
C LYS A 428 -5.74 -2.08 13.20
N ALA A 429 -6.66 -1.76 14.10
CA ALA A 429 -7.42 -0.51 14.05
C ALA A 429 -6.50 0.72 14.14
N TRP A 430 -5.49 0.67 15.01
CA TRP A 430 -4.48 1.72 15.11
C TRP A 430 -3.66 1.89 13.82
N ALA A 431 -3.19 0.78 13.24
CA ALA A 431 -2.43 0.80 11.98
C ALA A 431 -3.24 1.35 10.81
N GLU A 432 -4.55 1.08 10.76
CA GLU A 432 -5.44 1.69 9.76
C GLU A 432 -5.66 3.18 10.01
N MET A 433 -5.78 3.62 11.27
CA MET A 433 -5.86 5.05 11.57
C MET A 433 -4.56 5.78 11.21
N ASP A 434 -3.41 5.17 11.48
CA ASP A 434 -2.08 5.70 11.12
C ASP A 434 -1.98 5.91 9.61
N ARG A 435 -2.26 4.85 8.84
CA ARG A 435 -2.35 4.90 7.37
C ARG A 435 -3.37 5.92 6.88
N GLY A 436 -4.56 5.91 7.48
CA GLY A 436 -5.68 6.76 7.12
C GLY A 436 -5.38 8.24 7.33
N SER A 437 -4.54 8.57 8.32
CA SER A 437 -4.15 9.95 8.63
C SER A 437 -3.14 10.57 7.65
N GLY A 438 -2.44 9.71 6.88
CA GLY A 438 -1.44 10.11 5.89
C GLY A 438 -0.06 10.46 6.48
N ASN A 439 0.09 10.45 7.81
CA ASN A 439 1.32 10.70 8.55
C ASN A 439 1.41 9.72 9.72
N GLN A 440 2.60 9.57 10.32
CA GLN A 440 2.72 8.84 11.56
C GLN A 440 2.01 9.60 12.70
N LEU A 441 1.00 8.99 13.31
CA LEU A 441 0.39 9.47 14.54
C LEU A 441 1.45 9.43 15.66
N SER A 442 1.69 10.58 16.30
CA SER A 442 2.76 10.79 17.29
C SER A 442 2.89 9.67 18.32
N SER A 443 4.12 9.25 18.62
CA SER A 443 4.44 8.25 19.66
C SER A 443 4.01 8.65 21.07
N LYS A 444 3.74 9.93 21.35
CA LYS A 444 3.13 10.35 22.62
C LYS A 444 1.68 9.89 22.77
N ASN A 445 1.02 9.57 21.66
CA ASN A 445 -0.31 8.97 21.62
C ASN A 445 -0.24 7.48 21.25
N GLN A 446 0.96 6.89 21.13
CA GLN A 446 1.08 5.43 21.11
C GLN A 446 0.76 4.95 22.52
N PRO A 447 -0.25 4.11 22.67
CA PRO A 447 -0.68 3.72 23.99
C PRO A 447 0.30 2.72 24.62
N VAL A 448 0.44 2.85 25.93
CA VAL A 448 1.54 2.36 26.77
C VAL A 448 1.66 0.83 26.81
N GLN A 449 2.90 0.35 26.97
CA GLN A 449 3.29 -1.05 27.09
C GLN A 449 2.54 -1.80 28.21
N PHE A 450 2.01 -2.98 27.89
CA PHE A 450 1.55 -3.94 28.90
C PHE A 450 2.67 -4.93 29.22
N SER A 451 3.04 -5.02 30.49
CA SER A 451 3.95 -6.03 31.02
C SER A 451 3.27 -7.40 30.92
N GLY A 452 3.77 -8.26 30.05
CA GLY A 452 3.25 -9.61 29.85
C GLY A 452 3.12 -10.40 31.15
N VAL A 453 2.06 -11.19 31.22
CA VAL A 453 1.79 -12.21 32.24
C VAL A 453 3.06 -13.04 32.47
N ALA A 454 3.59 -12.97 33.69
CA ALA A 454 4.62 -13.88 34.16
C ALA A 454 4.09 -15.31 34.06
N ALA A 455 4.83 -16.17 33.35
CA ALA A 455 4.55 -17.59 33.27
C ALA A 455 4.81 -18.22 34.65
N THR A 456 3.79 -18.30 35.49
CA THR A 456 3.79 -19.25 36.62
C THR A 456 3.23 -20.56 36.12
N SER A 457 4.13 -21.46 35.73
CA SER A 457 3.85 -22.89 35.61
C SER A 457 3.55 -23.42 37.03
N PRO A 458 2.38 -23.98 37.34
CA PRO A 458 2.28 -24.85 38.49
C PRO A 458 2.98 -26.15 38.09
N SER A 459 4.17 -26.38 38.64
CA SER A 459 4.77 -27.72 38.65
C SER A 459 3.82 -28.63 39.41
N LEU A 460 3.42 -29.75 38.79
CA LEU A 460 2.81 -30.88 39.48
C LEU A 460 3.79 -31.35 40.57
N GLY A 461 3.49 -31.00 41.82
CA GLY A 461 4.09 -31.64 42.98
C GLY A 461 3.58 -33.07 43.04
N GLN A 462 4.54 -34.01 43.10
CA GLN A 462 4.33 -35.46 43.24
C GLN A 462 3.64 -35.83 44.54
#